data_AF-A0A845Y039-F1
#
_entry.id   AF-A0A845Y039-F1
#
_cell.length_a   1.000
_cell.length_b   1.000
_cell.length_c   1.000
_cell.angle_alpha   90.00
_cell.angle_beta   90.00
_cell.angle_gamma   90.00
#
_symmetry.space_group_name_H-M   'P 1'
#
loop_
_entity.id
_entity.type
_entity.pdbx_description
1 polymer ?
#
loop_
_entity_poly.entity_id
_entity_poly.type
_entity_poly.pdbx_seq_one_letter_code
_entity_poly.pdbx_strand_id
1 'polypeptide(L)'
;ALFLIAGVLPSRNLKELQHQPINTQIWIALAIASFSISGFPLLSGFGAKVLTMKNLVPWQVIGMNIAALGTAISFAKFIFLPHGDGSQGQVKVGFWLAMILLLGGLIAANGVYYQAYNFANIIKPLATIGLGWLAYFLIFKRSVLKLPRVLEEFDHLIGVMSLMLVLLFWMVFA
;
A
#
# COMPACT_ATOMS: atom_id res chain seq x y z
N ALA A 1 7.64 -4.39 4.96
CA ALA A 1 8.65 -3.58 4.23
C ALA A 1 8.48 -2.08 4.49
N LEU A 2 7.33 -1.48 4.16
CA LEU A 2 7.07 -0.03 4.34
C LEU A 2 7.39 0.52 5.74
N PHE A 3 7.01 -0.17 6.82
CA PHE A 3 7.32 0.26 8.19
C PHE A 3 8.82 0.35 8.48
N LEU A 4 9.62 -0.58 7.94
CA LEU A 4 11.08 -0.54 8.11
C LEU A 4 11.69 0.61 7.29
N ILE A 5 11.19 0.84 6.08
CA ILE A 5 11.64 1.94 5.21
C ILE A 5 11.32 3.29 5.87
N ALA A 6 10.14 3.44 6.48
CA ALA A 6 9.76 4.65 7.21
C ALA A 6 10.68 4.97 8.40
N GLY A 7 11.41 3.99 8.94
CA GLY A 7 12.43 4.18 9.97
C GLY A 7 13.77 4.71 9.46
N VAL A 8 14.01 4.65 8.15
CA VAL A 8 15.26 5.08 7.49
C VAL A 8 15.06 6.37 6.66
N LEU A 9 13.80 6.79 6.45
CA LEU A 9 13.50 8.05 5.77
C LEU A 9 14.03 9.27 6.56
N PRO A 10 14.51 10.33 5.88
CA PRO A 10 15.14 11.48 6.51
C PRO A 10 14.16 12.35 7.30
N SER A 11 12.87 12.32 6.92
CA SER A 11 11.79 12.98 7.64
C SER A 11 10.54 12.12 7.59
N ARG A 12 9.69 12.25 8.62
CA ARG A 12 8.33 11.69 8.64
C ARG A 12 7.31 12.64 8.02
N ASN A 13 7.70 13.88 7.72
CA ASN A 13 6.85 14.86 7.10
C ASN A 13 6.90 14.71 5.58
N LEU A 14 5.79 14.28 4.98
CA LEU A 14 5.68 14.13 3.53
C LEU A 14 5.98 15.41 2.76
N LYS A 15 5.73 16.59 3.35
CA LYS A 15 6.04 17.87 2.71
C LYS A 15 7.55 18.12 2.62
N GLU A 16 8.30 17.73 3.64
CA GLU A 16 9.77 17.83 3.64
C GLU A 16 10.38 16.81 2.69
N LEU A 17 9.84 15.58 2.66
CA LEU A 17 10.25 14.53 1.74
C LEU A 17 10.03 14.88 0.26
N GLN A 18 9.09 15.77 -0.05
CA GLN A 18 8.88 16.28 -1.41
C GLN A 18 9.94 17.28 -1.87
N HIS A 19 10.73 17.84 -0.95
CA HIS A 19 11.78 18.80 -1.25
C HIS A 19 13.20 18.22 -1.08
N GLN A 20 13.32 17.04 -0.46
CA GLN A 20 14.61 16.38 -0.24
C GLN A 20 14.71 15.11 -1.10
N PRO A 21 15.75 14.96 -1.95
CA PRO A 21 15.92 13.75 -2.74
C PRO A 21 16.25 12.56 -1.84
N ILE A 22 15.58 11.44 -2.08
CA ILE A 22 15.82 10.16 -1.40
C ILE A 22 16.85 9.35 -2.18
N ASN A 23 17.69 8.57 -1.49
CA ASN A 23 18.59 7.64 -2.15
C ASN A 23 17.79 6.67 -3.04
N THR A 24 18.20 6.56 -4.30
CA THR A 24 17.53 5.76 -5.33
C THR A 24 17.27 4.32 -4.89
N GLN A 25 18.18 3.70 -4.14
CA GLN A 25 18.01 2.32 -3.67
C GLN A 25 16.86 2.17 -2.66
N ILE A 26 16.76 3.11 -1.71
CA ILE A 26 15.64 3.16 -0.74
C ILE A 26 14.34 3.48 -1.47
N TRP A 27 14.39 4.40 -2.45
CA TRP A 27 13.23 4.75 -3.26
C TRP A 27 12.69 3.53 -4.04
N ILE A 28 13.55 2.71 -4.65
CA ILE A 28 13.14 1.49 -5.33
C ILE A 28 12.42 0.54 -4.35
N ALA A 29 12.99 0.31 -3.16
CA ALA A 29 12.37 -0.55 -2.15
C ALA A 29 11.00 0.01 -1.70
N LEU A 30 10.89 1.34 -1.54
CA LEU A 30 9.67 2.03 -1.19
C LEU A 30 8.61 1.90 -2.29
N ALA A 31 9.01 2.07 -3.55
CA ALA A 31 8.15 1.93 -4.71
C ALA A 31 7.60 0.51 -4.80
N ILE A 32 8.44 -0.53 -4.71
CA ILE A 32 8.01 -1.94 -4.75
C ILE A 32 7.02 -2.24 -3.62
N ALA A 33 7.31 -1.79 -2.39
CA ALA A 33 6.40 -1.99 -1.26
C ALA A 33 5.06 -1.27 -1.47
N SER A 34 5.08 -0.06 -2.03
CA SER A 34 3.89 0.75 -2.33
C SER A 34 3.06 0.14 -3.46
N PHE A 35 3.71 -0.42 -4.49
CA PHE A 35 3.08 -1.17 -5.57
C PHE A 35 2.40 -2.44 -5.05
N SER A 36 3.04 -3.15 -4.10
CA SER A 36 2.47 -4.35 -3.51
C SER A 36 1.14 -4.07 -2.82
N ILE A 37 1.08 -3.03 -1.99
CA ILE A 37 -0.17 -2.64 -1.28
C ILE A 37 -1.23 -2.11 -2.24
N SER A 38 -0.83 -1.41 -3.30
CA SER A 38 -1.75 -0.95 -4.35
C SER A 38 -2.32 -2.11 -5.21
N GLY A 39 -1.77 -3.33 -5.06
CA GLY A 39 -2.21 -4.51 -5.79
C GLY A 39 -1.66 -4.56 -7.21
N PHE A 40 -0.43 -4.07 -7.43
CA PHE A 40 0.23 -4.15 -8.73
C PHE A 40 0.43 -5.63 -9.13
N PRO A 41 0.18 -6.00 -10.40
CA PRO A 41 0.41 -7.36 -10.89
C PRO A 41 1.85 -7.80 -10.58
N LEU A 42 2.08 -9.08 -10.33
CA LEU A 42 3.38 -9.68 -9.94
C LEU A 42 3.74 -9.63 -8.44
N LEU A 43 3.02 -8.89 -7.61
CA LEU A 43 3.24 -8.85 -6.15
C LEU A 43 2.11 -9.55 -5.40
N SER A 44 2.39 -10.12 -4.22
CA SER A 44 1.40 -10.91 -3.47
C SER A 44 0.11 -10.14 -3.12
N GLY A 45 0.17 -8.81 -3.03
CA GLY A 45 -1.01 -7.97 -2.86
C GLY A 45 -2.03 -8.08 -3.99
N PHE A 46 -1.59 -8.37 -5.22
CA PHE A 46 -2.48 -8.67 -6.35
C PHE A 46 -3.23 -10.00 -6.14
N GLY A 47 -2.51 -11.07 -5.80
CA GLY A 47 -3.09 -12.39 -5.55
C GLY A 47 -4.13 -12.33 -4.42
N ALA A 48 -3.78 -11.70 -3.30
CA ALA A 48 -4.68 -11.50 -2.17
C ALA A 48 -5.96 -10.72 -2.56
N LYS A 49 -5.81 -9.66 -3.35
CA LYS A 49 -6.95 -8.85 -3.82
C LYS A 49 -7.87 -9.65 -4.75
N VAL A 50 -7.31 -10.41 -5.70
CA VAL A 50 -8.09 -11.26 -6.61
C VAL A 50 -8.84 -12.34 -5.84
N LEU A 51 -8.20 -13.00 -4.87
CA LEU A 51 -8.84 -14.02 -4.04
C LEU A 51 -9.96 -13.44 -3.17
N THR A 52 -9.74 -12.25 -2.62
CA THR A 52 -10.77 -11.57 -1.81
C THR A 52 -11.96 -11.18 -2.69
N MET A 53 -11.72 -10.57 -3.84
CA MET A 53 -12.79 -10.11 -4.74
C MET A 53 -13.67 -11.25 -5.29
N LYS A 54 -13.14 -12.48 -5.40
CA LYS A 54 -13.93 -13.65 -5.80
C LYS A 54 -15.00 -14.05 -4.78
N ASN A 55 -14.82 -13.69 -3.51
CA ASN A 55 -15.71 -14.07 -2.41
C ASN A 55 -16.62 -12.93 -1.96
N LEU A 56 -16.58 -11.76 -2.63
CA LEU A 56 -17.40 -10.60 -2.29
C LEU A 56 -18.73 -10.61 -3.03
N VAL A 57 -19.79 -10.16 -2.35
CA VAL A 57 -21.08 -9.88 -3.01
C VAL A 57 -20.99 -8.59 -3.86
N PRO A 58 -21.82 -8.43 -4.91
CA PRO A 58 -21.65 -7.38 -5.91
C PRO A 58 -21.57 -5.95 -5.36
N TRP A 59 -22.31 -5.62 -4.30
CA TRP A 59 -22.27 -4.29 -3.69
C TRP A 59 -20.97 -4.03 -2.91
N GLN A 60 -20.37 -5.06 -2.29
CA GLN A 60 -19.08 -4.95 -1.60
C GLN A 60 -17.93 -4.73 -2.59
N VAL A 61 -18.05 -5.25 -3.81
CA VAL A 61 -17.07 -5.03 -4.88
C VAL A 61 -16.92 -3.54 -5.20
N ILE A 62 -18.01 -2.77 -5.16
CA ILE A 62 -17.98 -1.33 -5.39
C ILE A 62 -17.15 -0.64 -4.31
N GLY A 63 -17.45 -0.92 -3.03
CA GLY A 63 -16.70 -0.36 -1.90
C GLY A 63 -15.22 -0.73 -1.92
N MET A 64 -14.91 -1.99 -2.24
CA MET A 64 -13.52 -2.47 -2.35
C MET A 64 -12.76 -1.81 -3.51
N ASN A 65 -13.41 -1.54 -4.64
CA ASN A 65 -12.79 -0.82 -5.76
C ASN A 65 -12.50 0.65 -5.40
N ILE A 66 -13.41 1.31 -4.68
CA ILE A 66 -13.19 2.67 -4.16
C ILE A 66 -12.01 2.67 -3.18
N ALA A 67 -11.97 1.72 -2.25
CA ALA A 67 -10.87 1.56 -1.31
C ALA A 67 -9.54 1.33 -2.05
N ALA A 68 -9.54 0.45 -3.06
CA ALA A 68 -8.36 0.20 -3.88
C ALA A 68 -7.87 1.44 -4.65
N LEU A 69 -8.80 2.25 -5.18
CA LEU A 69 -8.47 3.52 -5.81
C LEU A 69 -7.86 4.50 -4.79
N GLY A 70 -8.46 4.61 -3.60
CA GLY A 70 -7.94 5.43 -2.51
C GLY A 70 -6.54 5.02 -2.05
N THR A 71 -6.28 3.70 -1.99
CA THR A 71 -4.95 3.14 -1.74
C THR A 71 -3.96 3.56 -2.83
N ALA A 72 -4.31 3.40 -4.12
CA ALA A 72 -3.45 3.81 -5.22
C ALA A 72 -3.14 5.32 -5.19
N ILE A 73 -4.13 6.17 -4.90
CA ILE A 73 -3.95 7.63 -4.74
C ILE A 73 -3.01 7.95 -3.58
N SER A 74 -3.21 7.30 -2.43
CA SER A 74 -2.44 7.56 -1.21
C SER A 74 -0.98 7.13 -1.37
N PHE A 75 -0.75 5.96 -1.98
CA PHE A 75 0.59 5.43 -2.20
C PHE A 75 1.33 6.06 -3.39
N ALA A 76 0.62 6.70 -4.33
CA ALA A 76 1.25 7.49 -5.39
C ALA A 76 2.17 8.59 -4.83
N LYS A 77 1.83 9.16 -3.65
CA LYS A 77 2.67 10.15 -2.96
C LYS A 77 4.07 9.64 -2.66
N PHE A 78 4.22 8.36 -2.33
CA PHE A 78 5.50 7.73 -2.02
C PHE A 78 6.26 7.31 -3.28
N ILE A 79 5.53 6.87 -4.31
CA ILE A 79 6.12 6.46 -5.60
C ILE A 79 6.72 7.67 -6.32
N PHE A 80 6.04 8.82 -6.31
CA PHE A 80 6.49 10.03 -7.00
C PHE A 80 7.31 11.00 -6.13
N LEU A 81 7.99 10.48 -5.09
CA LEU A 81 8.95 11.29 -4.33
C LEU A 81 10.21 11.57 -5.16
N PRO A 82 10.82 12.76 -5.02
CA PRO A 82 12.07 13.05 -5.70
C PRO A 82 13.16 12.08 -5.22
N HIS A 83 13.89 11.50 -6.16
CA HIS A 83 14.99 10.59 -5.92
C HIS A 83 16.28 11.12 -6.56
N GLY A 84 17.43 10.86 -5.95
CA GLY A 84 18.72 11.27 -6.48
C GLY A 84 19.86 10.82 -5.57
N ASP A 85 21.08 11.29 -5.84
CA ASP A 85 22.26 11.07 -5.01
C ASP A 85 22.21 11.96 -3.75
N GLY A 86 21.08 11.91 -3.05
CA GLY A 86 20.93 12.51 -1.73
C GLY A 86 21.83 11.78 -0.75
N SER A 87 22.57 12.55 0.05
CA SER A 87 23.50 12.13 1.10
C SER A 87 22.80 11.45 2.30
N GLN A 88 21.92 10.49 2.03
CA GLN A 88 21.46 9.56 3.05
C GLN A 88 22.65 8.67 3.41
N GLY A 89 23.09 8.79 4.67
CA GLY A 89 24.21 8.02 5.20
C GLY A 89 24.03 6.52 4.93
N GLN A 90 25.16 5.80 4.88
CA GLN A 90 25.17 4.38 4.52
C GLN A 90 24.15 3.59 5.34
N VAL A 91 23.17 3.01 4.64
CA VAL A 91 22.12 2.21 5.25
C VAL A 91 22.74 0.94 5.80
N LYS A 92 22.39 0.58 7.04
CA LYS A 92 22.93 -0.62 7.71
C LYS A 92 22.65 -1.88 6.88
N VAL A 93 23.63 -2.78 6.79
CA VAL A 93 23.48 -4.08 6.07
C VAL A 93 22.29 -4.89 6.58
N GLY A 94 22.02 -4.86 7.88
CA GLY A 94 20.86 -5.56 8.47
C GLY A 94 19.50 -5.10 7.92
N PHE A 95 19.37 -3.82 7.53
CA PHE A 95 18.17 -3.33 6.87
C PHE A 95 17.99 -3.98 5.49
N TRP A 96 19.08 -4.10 4.72
CA TRP A 96 19.05 -4.71 3.39
C TRP A 96 18.71 -6.20 3.44
N LEU A 97 19.24 -6.93 4.42
CA LEU A 97 18.84 -8.33 4.66
C LEU A 97 17.34 -8.45 4.94
N ALA A 98 16.80 -7.59 5.79
CA ALA A 98 15.37 -7.56 6.06
C ALA A 98 14.54 -7.16 4.82
N MET A 99 15.02 -6.24 3.99
CA MET A 99 14.36 -5.85 2.74
C MET A 99 14.35 -6.98 1.72
N ILE A 100 15.46 -7.68 1.52
CA ILE A 100 15.55 -8.82 0.61
C ILE A 100 14.60 -9.92 1.07
N LEU A 101 14.59 -10.25 2.36
CA LEU A 101 13.66 -11.24 2.92
C LEU A 101 12.20 -10.85 2.69
N LEU A 102 11.84 -9.59 3.02
CA LEU A 102 10.45 -9.14 2.96
C LEU A 102 9.96 -8.93 1.53
N LEU A 103 10.75 -8.28 0.66
CA LEU A 103 10.36 -8.05 -0.74
C LEU A 103 10.47 -9.34 -1.55
N GLY A 104 11.50 -10.16 -1.31
CA GLY A 104 11.65 -11.48 -1.92
C GLY A 104 10.48 -12.40 -1.56
N GLY A 105 10.04 -12.39 -0.30
CA GLY A 105 8.83 -13.10 0.14
C GLY A 105 7.56 -12.67 -0.60
N LEU A 106 7.38 -11.38 -0.90
CA LEU A 106 6.23 -10.90 -1.66
C LEU A 106 6.18 -11.45 -3.08
N ILE A 107 7.35 -11.58 -3.73
CA ILE A 107 7.47 -12.11 -5.08
C ILE A 107 7.28 -13.63 -5.06
N ALA A 108 7.98 -14.33 -4.15
CA ALA A 108 7.90 -15.78 -4.01
C ALA A 108 6.47 -16.27 -3.72
N ALA A 109 5.77 -15.59 -2.80
CA ALA A 109 4.38 -15.92 -2.46
C ALA A 109 3.42 -15.76 -3.65
N ASN A 110 3.70 -14.84 -4.57
CA ASN A 110 2.87 -14.61 -5.73
C ASN A 110 3.17 -15.57 -6.89
N GLY A 111 4.41 -16.08 -6.98
CA GLY A 111 4.83 -17.06 -8.00
C GLY A 111 4.12 -18.42 -7.91
N VAL A 112 3.47 -18.72 -6.78
CA VAL A 112 2.74 -19.99 -6.57
C VAL A 112 1.33 -19.94 -7.20
N TYR A 113 0.79 -18.76 -7.49
CA TYR A 113 -0.61 -18.58 -7.88
C TYR A 113 -0.80 -18.16 -9.35
N TYR A 114 -0.38 -19.01 -10.29
CA TYR A 114 -0.53 -18.78 -11.73
C TYR A 114 -1.99 -18.54 -12.16
N GLN A 115 -2.96 -19.09 -11.42
CA GLN A 115 -4.39 -18.92 -11.68
C GLN A 115 -4.92 -17.48 -11.47
N ALA A 116 -4.14 -16.61 -10.82
CA ALA A 116 -4.50 -15.19 -10.68
C ALA A 116 -4.21 -14.38 -11.96
N TYR A 117 -3.34 -14.89 -12.86
CA TYR A 117 -2.88 -14.20 -14.07
C TYR A 117 -3.81 -14.41 -15.26
N ASN A 118 -5.05 -13.96 -15.14
CA ASN A 118 -5.90 -13.79 -16.32
C ASN A 118 -5.71 -12.35 -16.86
N PHE A 119 -5.67 -12.17 -18.19
CA PHE A 119 -5.53 -10.85 -18.83
C PHE A 119 -6.54 -9.83 -18.29
N ALA A 120 -7.79 -10.24 -18.08
CA ALA A 120 -8.82 -9.40 -17.49
C ALA A 120 -8.54 -9.01 -16.02
N ASN A 121 -7.89 -9.89 -15.26
CA ASN A 121 -7.55 -9.65 -13.86
C ASN A 121 -6.31 -8.77 -13.71
N ILE A 122 -5.42 -8.72 -14.72
CA ILE A 122 -4.23 -7.86 -14.73
C ILE A 122 -4.60 -6.43 -15.13
N ILE A 123 -5.44 -6.28 -16.17
CA ILE A 123 -5.73 -4.97 -16.74
C ILE A 123 -6.60 -4.10 -15.82
N LYS A 124 -7.54 -4.71 -15.08
CA LYS A 124 -8.43 -3.97 -14.16
C LYS A 124 -7.67 -3.27 -13.03
N PRO A 125 -6.80 -3.95 -12.26
CA PRO A 125 -5.97 -3.30 -11.24
C PRO A 125 -5.00 -2.28 -11.85
N LEU A 126 -4.43 -2.56 -13.02
CA LEU A 126 -3.53 -1.62 -13.68
C LEU A 126 -4.25 -0.33 -14.06
N ALA A 127 -5.47 -0.43 -14.61
CA ALA A 127 -6.33 0.73 -14.87
C ALA A 127 -6.71 1.48 -13.59
N THR A 128 -6.98 0.76 -12.49
CA THR A 128 -7.29 1.38 -11.18
C THR A 128 -6.09 2.16 -10.64
N ILE A 129 -4.88 1.60 -10.74
CA ILE A 129 -3.64 2.26 -10.33
C ILE A 129 -3.39 3.49 -11.20
N GLY A 130 -3.53 3.35 -12.53
CA GLY A 130 -3.40 4.46 -13.47
C GLY A 130 -4.38 5.59 -13.20
N LEU A 131 -5.65 5.28 -12.94
CA LEU A 131 -6.66 6.25 -12.52
C LEU A 131 -6.29 6.91 -11.18
N GLY A 132 -5.79 6.13 -10.22
CA GLY A 132 -5.33 6.66 -8.93
C GLY A 132 -4.15 7.62 -9.08
N TRP A 133 -3.23 7.34 -9.99
CA TRP A 133 -2.12 8.24 -10.31
C TRP A 133 -2.59 9.52 -10.99
N LEU A 134 -3.50 9.43 -11.95
CA LEU A 134 -4.11 10.60 -12.60
C LEU A 134 -4.82 11.48 -11.58
N ALA A 135 -5.67 10.88 -10.73
CA ALA A 135 -6.34 11.59 -9.65
C ALA A 135 -5.31 12.23 -8.69
N TYR A 136 -4.24 11.51 -8.35
CA TYR A 136 -3.16 12.05 -7.54
C TYR A 136 -2.54 13.30 -8.16
N PHE A 137 -2.09 13.25 -9.41
CA PHE A 137 -1.44 14.38 -10.08
C PHE A 137 -2.37 15.60 -10.25
N LEU A 138 -3.65 15.37 -10.61
CA LEU A 138 -4.60 16.43 -10.91
C LEU A 138 -5.20 17.10 -9.66
N ILE A 139 -5.51 16.32 -8.63
CA ILE A 139 -6.33 16.77 -7.50
C ILE A 139 -5.54 16.72 -6.18
N PHE A 140 -4.97 15.56 -5.86
CA PHE A 140 -4.42 15.31 -4.51
C PHE A 140 -2.99 15.79 -4.30
N LYS A 141 -2.22 16.03 -5.36
CA LYS A 141 -0.86 16.59 -5.27
C LYS A 141 -0.88 18.01 -4.70
N ARG A 142 -1.92 18.78 -5.00
CA ARG A 142 -2.11 20.16 -4.50
C ARG A 142 -2.97 20.22 -3.23
N SER A 143 -3.68 19.15 -2.89
CA SER A 143 -4.65 19.14 -1.77
C SER A 143 -4.05 18.52 -0.51
N VAL A 144 -3.97 19.32 0.57
CA VAL A 144 -3.59 18.85 1.90
C VAL A 144 -4.84 18.32 2.61
N LEU A 145 -5.30 17.14 2.22
CA LEU A 145 -6.36 16.44 2.95
C LEU A 145 -5.84 16.00 4.31
N LYS A 146 -6.24 16.72 5.35
CA LYS A 146 -6.05 16.32 6.75
C LYS A 146 -7.26 15.44 7.11
N LEU A 147 -7.07 14.13 7.11
CA LEU A 147 -8.05 13.21 7.67
C LEU A 147 -8.16 13.44 9.19
N PRO A 148 -9.36 13.41 9.77
CA PRO A 148 -9.55 13.59 11.21
C PRO A 148 -8.88 12.44 11.97
N ARG A 149 -7.93 12.78 12.84
CA ARG A 149 -7.12 11.82 13.62
C ARG A 149 -7.90 11.08 14.72
N VAL A 150 -9.12 11.50 15.02
CA VAL A 150 -9.96 10.92 16.07
C VAL A 150 -10.25 9.44 15.79
N LEU A 151 -10.41 9.05 14.52
CA LEU A 151 -10.61 7.65 14.12
C LEU A 151 -9.32 6.81 14.19
N GLU A 152 -8.16 7.44 14.29
CA GLU A 152 -6.84 6.79 14.37
C GLU A 152 -6.35 6.65 15.82
N GLU A 153 -7.09 7.15 16.81
CA GLU A 153 -6.75 6.98 18.23
C GLU A 153 -6.80 5.51 18.62
N PHE A 154 -5.74 5.04 19.27
CA PHE A 154 -5.54 3.62 19.59
C PHE A 154 -6.71 3.04 20.41
N ASP A 155 -7.22 3.80 21.36
CA ASP A 155 -8.34 3.40 22.22
C ASP A 155 -9.63 3.18 21.40
N HIS A 156 -9.91 4.08 20.45
CA HIS A 156 -11.03 3.95 19.53
C HIS A 156 -10.85 2.75 18.59
N LEU A 157 -9.63 2.53 18.11
CA LEU A 157 -9.28 1.43 17.20
C LEU A 157 -9.45 0.07 17.88
N ILE A 158 -8.94 -0.08 19.11
CA ILE A 158 -9.17 -1.28 19.92
C ILE A 158 -10.66 -1.47 20.17
N GLY A 159 -11.37 -0.41 20.58
CA GLY A 159 -12.79 -0.48 20.86
C GLY A 159 -13.59 -1.02 19.66
N VAL A 160 -13.36 -0.49 18.46
CA VAL A 160 -14.03 -0.95 17.24
C VAL A 160 -13.64 -2.39 16.88
N MET A 161 -12.35 -2.76 16.99
CA MET A 161 -11.90 -4.14 16.71
C MET A 161 -12.53 -5.15 17.68
N SER A 162 -12.63 -4.82 18.96
CA SER A 162 -13.30 -5.64 19.98
C SER A 162 -14.80 -5.76 19.70
N LEU A 163 -15.48 -4.66 19.34
CA LEU A 163 -16.90 -4.67 19.02
C LEU A 163 -17.20 -5.54 17.80
N MET A 164 -16.36 -5.46 16.75
CA MET A 164 -16.45 -6.34 15.59
C MET A 164 -16.27 -7.82 15.94
N LEU A 165 -15.32 -8.16 16.83
CA LEU A 165 -15.18 -9.53 17.32
C LEU A 165 -16.44 -10.01 18.03
N VAL A 166 -17.03 -9.19 18.91
CA VAL A 166 -18.28 -9.52 19.60
C VAL A 166 -19.42 -9.77 18.59
N LEU A 167 -19.59 -8.91 17.58
CA LEU A 167 -20.59 -9.08 16.53
C LEU A 167 -20.39 -10.38 15.74
N LEU A 168 -19.15 -10.71 15.38
CA LEU A 168 -18.84 -11.95 14.68
C LEU A 168 -19.14 -13.18 15.53
N PHE A 169 -18.79 -13.15 16.83
CA PHE A 169 -19.15 -14.23 17.75
C PHE A 169 -20.67 -14.36 17.88
N TRP A 170 -21.40 -13.24 18.00
CA TRP A 170 -22.85 -13.24 18.08
C TRP A 170 -23.50 -13.89 16.86
N MET A 171 -22.97 -13.63 15.65
CA MET A 171 -23.45 -14.22 14.40
C MET A 171 -23.27 -15.75 14.33
N VAL A 172 -22.36 -16.33 15.13
CA VAL A 172 -22.19 -17.79 15.22
C VAL A 172 -23.15 -18.42 16.24
N PHE A 173 -23.59 -17.65 17.24
CA PHE A 173 -24.55 -18.10 18.26
C PHE A 173 -26.03 -17.86 17.90
N ALA A 174 -26.29 -17.05 16.87
CA ALA A 174 -27.63 -16.76 16.34
C ALA A 174 -27.96 -17.68 15.14
#